data_AF-A0A0B7FAY4-F1
#
_entry.id   AF-A0A0B7FAY4-F1
#
_cell.length_a   1.000
_cell.length_b   1.000
_cell.length_c   1.000
_cell.angle_alpha   90.00
_cell.angle_beta   90.00
_cell.angle_gamma   90.00
#
_symmetry.space_group_name_H-M   'P 1'
#
loop_
_entity.id
_entity.type
_entity.pdbx_description
1 polymer ?
#
loop_
_entity_poly.entity_id
_entity_poly.type
_entity_poly.pdbx_seq_one_letter_code
_entity_poly.pdbx_strand_id
1 'polypeptide(L)'
;MLSDMNYTEVIQKKFEGWALRYWPPSHMNLFIEYLNHGEGSSSDNKCSLLSKHQLLLYLSSVMVALRNFTVLALSAMALAFPTPTPTNETPALLKRTVSGIAAASCEQIQFTSSEVATAAAVAASRVAQGKAGQIGRSKYPHKFNNREGFEFLSGCKAPFFEFPIFKSEVYTGGKPGADRVVIGSIKGADAAFCGIITHTGADRGSFLQCETA
;
A
#
# COMPACT_ATOMS: atom_id res chain seq x y z
N MET A 1 -8.38 11.71 31.86
CA MET A 1 -7.26 12.65 31.70
C MET A 1 -6.90 12.72 30.21
N LEU A 2 -7.77 13.33 29.41
CA LEU A 2 -7.60 13.57 27.96
C LEU A 2 -8.55 14.73 27.59
N SER A 3 -8.35 15.91 28.17
CA SER A 3 -9.20 17.08 27.91
C SER A 3 -8.47 18.31 27.38
N ASP A 4 -7.13 18.31 27.32
CA ASP A 4 -6.38 19.52 26.98
C ASP A 4 -5.23 19.25 26.01
N MET A 5 -5.51 18.60 24.88
CA MET A 5 -4.54 18.52 23.78
C MET A 5 -4.97 19.41 22.62
N ASN A 6 -4.16 20.43 22.38
CA ASN A 6 -4.29 21.36 21.25
C ASN A 6 -4.20 20.58 19.93
N TYR A 7 -5.04 20.94 18.96
CA TYR A 7 -5.19 20.24 17.67
C TYR A 7 -3.86 20.11 16.90
N THR A 8 -2.92 21.03 17.15
CA THR A 8 -1.57 21.03 16.61
C THR A 8 -0.66 19.91 17.16
N GLU A 9 -0.76 19.55 18.44
CA GLU A 9 0.06 18.48 19.03
C GLU A 9 -0.35 17.08 18.53
N VAL A 10 -1.64 16.90 18.24
CA VAL A 10 -2.15 15.65 17.65
C VAL A 10 -1.66 15.45 16.22
N ILE A 11 -1.53 16.55 15.46
CA ILE A 11 -0.99 16.52 14.10
C ILE A 11 0.51 16.24 14.14
N GLN A 12 1.27 16.87 15.04
CA GLN A 12 2.71 16.65 15.20
C GLN A 12 3.04 15.18 15.49
N LYS A 13 2.37 14.57 16.48
CA LYS A 13 2.60 13.16 16.84
C LYS A 13 2.19 12.17 15.75
N LYS A 14 1.16 12.49 14.96
CA LYS A 14 0.77 11.67 13.80
C LYS A 14 1.74 11.82 12.63
N PHE A 15 2.32 13.00 12.46
CA PHE A 15 3.29 13.28 11.41
C PHE A 15 4.63 12.59 11.69
N GLU A 16 5.10 12.63 12.94
CA GLU A 16 6.33 11.96 13.38
C GLU A 16 6.25 10.44 13.23
N GLY A 17 5.10 9.84 13.56
CA GLY A 17 4.88 8.39 13.38
C GLY A 17 4.83 7.95 11.91
N TRP A 18 4.43 8.84 11.00
CA TRP A 18 4.40 8.58 9.56
C TRP A 18 5.78 8.83 8.92
N ALA A 19 6.47 9.90 9.31
CA ALA A 19 7.79 10.27 8.78
C ALA A 19 8.88 9.21 9.09
N LEU A 20 8.87 8.62 10.29
CA LEU A 20 9.80 7.55 10.67
C LEU A 20 9.61 6.25 9.87
N ARG A 21 8.45 6.05 9.24
CA ARG A 21 8.13 4.82 8.50
C ARG A 21 8.38 4.93 6.99
N TYR A 22 8.49 6.13 6.44
CA TYR A 22 8.54 6.35 4.98
C TYR A 22 9.68 7.24 4.50
N TRP A 23 10.50 7.82 5.38
CA TRP A 23 11.56 8.76 4.99
C TRP A 23 12.98 8.23 5.29
N PRO A 24 13.92 8.24 4.33
CA PRO A 24 15.30 7.81 4.57
C PRO A 24 16.03 8.75 5.55
N PRO A 25 16.90 8.23 6.44
CA PRO A 25 17.54 9.01 7.51
C PRO A 25 18.32 10.25 7.04
N SER A 26 18.83 10.25 5.81
CA SER A 26 19.64 11.33 5.24
C SER A 26 18.89 12.65 5.02
N HIS A 27 17.56 12.64 5.00
CA HIS A 27 16.74 13.84 4.82
C HIS A 27 16.08 14.35 6.11
N MET A 28 16.16 13.57 7.20
CA MET A 28 15.66 14.01 8.51
C MET A 28 16.51 15.13 9.12
N ASN A 29 17.83 15.12 8.86
CA ASN A 29 18.73 16.17 9.37
C ASN A 29 18.44 17.53 8.75
N LEU A 30 18.18 17.60 7.44
CA LEU A 30 17.86 18.86 6.75
C LEU A 30 16.54 19.48 7.22
N PHE A 31 15.55 18.66 7.59
CA PHE A 31 14.27 19.13 8.11
C PHE A 31 14.36 19.61 9.57
N ILE A 32 15.16 18.93 10.40
CA ILE A 32 15.43 19.36 11.78
C ILE A 32 16.27 20.66 11.79
N GLU A 33 17.22 20.82 10.87
CA GLU A 33 18.02 22.04 10.73
C GLU A 33 17.15 23.25 10.30
N TYR A 34 16.14 23.02 9.46
CA TYR A 34 15.17 24.04 9.05
C TYR A 34 14.24 24.48 10.18
N LEU A 35 13.83 23.56 11.06
CA LEU A 35 12.98 23.87 12.21
C LEU A 35 13.74 24.52 13.37
N ASN A 36 15.02 24.20 13.55
CA ASN A 36 15.85 24.79 14.61
C ASN A 36 16.35 26.21 14.29
N HIS A 37 16.16 26.73 13.07
CA HIS A 37 16.53 28.10 12.71
C HIS A 37 15.44 29.15 13.01
N GLY A 38 14.37 28.76 13.71
CA GLY A 38 13.22 29.61 13.98
C GLY A 38 13.18 30.36 15.32
N GLU A 39 14.17 30.21 16.21
CA GLU A 39 14.16 30.90 17.51
C GLU A 39 15.53 31.50 17.85
N GLY A 40 15.62 32.82 17.71
CA GLY A 40 16.79 33.63 18.07
C GLY A 40 16.40 35.09 18.22
N SER A 41 15.77 35.43 19.34
CA SER A 41 15.52 36.80 19.80
C SER A 41 16.85 37.48 20.19
N SER A 42 17.15 38.67 19.68
CA SER A 42 17.90 39.68 20.45
C SER A 42 17.70 41.10 19.91
N SER A 43 17.41 42.01 20.84
CA SER A 43 17.21 43.45 20.72
C SER A 43 18.21 44.16 19.79
N ASP A 44 17.71 45.10 19.00
CA ASP A 44 18.28 46.43 18.93
C ASP A 44 17.28 47.47 18.40
N ASN A 45 17.10 48.52 19.20
CA ASN A 45 16.29 49.68 18.86
C ASN A 45 16.93 50.44 17.69
N LYS A 46 16.26 50.44 16.53
CA LYS A 46 16.25 51.59 15.60
C LYS A 46 15.09 51.44 14.61
N CYS A 47 13.98 52.08 14.96
CA CYS A 47 12.95 52.42 14.01
C CYS A 47 13.51 53.47 13.04
N SER A 48 13.69 53.12 11.76
CA SER A 48 13.64 54.08 10.67
C SER A 48 12.73 53.51 9.58
N LEU A 49 11.53 54.09 9.52
CA LEU A 49 10.46 53.82 8.57
C LEU A 49 10.98 53.86 7.12
N LEU A 50 11.23 52.69 6.55
CA LEU A 50 11.35 52.53 5.10
C LEU A 50 9.93 52.39 4.53
N SER A 51 9.52 53.39 3.75
CA SER A 51 8.23 53.44 3.07
C SER A 51 7.99 52.14 2.28
N LYS A 52 6.74 51.64 2.31
CA LYS A 52 6.31 50.42 1.59
C LYS A 52 6.69 50.41 0.10
N HIS A 53 6.94 51.57 -0.50
CA HIS A 53 7.45 51.68 -1.87
C HIS A 53 8.90 51.22 -2.05
N GLN A 54 9.76 51.34 -1.03
CA GLN A 54 11.15 50.88 -1.09
C GLN A 54 11.27 49.36 -0.97
N LEU A 55 10.36 48.71 -0.22
CA LEU A 55 10.30 47.25 -0.12
C LEU A 55 9.84 46.59 -1.43
N LEU A 56 8.89 47.21 -2.14
CA LEU A 56 8.37 46.71 -3.42
C LEU A 56 9.40 46.80 -4.55
N LEU A 57 10.26 47.82 -4.55
CA LEU A 57 11.35 47.96 -5.53
C LEU A 57 12.54 47.01 -5.26
N TYR A 58 12.73 46.60 -3.99
CA TYR A 58 13.73 45.61 -3.63
C TYR A 58 13.28 44.19 -4.02
N LEU A 59 12.00 43.86 -3.79
CA LEU A 59 11.42 42.56 -4.15
C LEU A 59 11.38 42.32 -5.68
N SER A 60 11.17 43.35 -6.49
CA SER A 60 11.23 43.23 -7.96
C SER A 60 12.65 43.03 -8.50
N SER A 61 13.66 43.65 -7.86
CA SER A 61 15.07 43.48 -8.23
C SER A 61 15.61 42.09 -7.85
N VAL A 62 15.17 41.54 -6.71
CA VAL A 62 15.59 40.20 -6.26
C VAL A 62 14.99 39.09 -7.12
N MET A 63 13.74 39.23 -7.59
CA MET A 63 13.12 38.21 -8.45
C MET A 63 13.70 38.14 -9.88
N VAL A 64 14.29 39.22 -10.40
CA VAL A 64 14.97 39.21 -11.70
C VAL A 64 16.37 38.58 -11.61
N ALA A 65 17.06 38.72 -10.48
CA ALA A 65 18.34 38.07 -10.23
C ALA A 65 18.22 36.53 -10.09
N LEU A 66 17.07 36.03 -9.58
CA LEU A 66 16.82 34.59 -9.44
C LEU A 66 16.41 33.88 -10.74
N ARG A 67 15.96 34.61 -11.78
CA ARG A 67 15.55 34.00 -13.06
C ARG A 67 16.67 33.84 -14.09
N ASN A 68 17.82 34.49 -13.90
CA ASN A 68 18.93 34.46 -14.87
C ASN A 68 20.15 33.66 -14.42
N PHE A 69 20.11 32.97 -13.27
CA PHE A 69 21.23 32.14 -12.78
C PHE A 69 21.10 30.64 -13.07
N THR A 70 20.05 30.19 -13.79
CA THR A 70 19.87 28.76 -14.10
C THR A 70 20.55 28.31 -15.39
N VAL A 71 21.37 29.15 -16.03
CA VAL A 71 22.04 28.79 -17.29
C VAL A 71 23.51 29.22 -17.28
N LEU A 72 24.34 28.59 -16.44
CA LEU A 72 25.73 28.22 -16.75
C LEU A 72 26.40 27.54 -15.54
N ALA A 73 26.35 26.20 -15.51
CA ALA A 73 27.37 25.38 -14.88
C ALA A 73 27.45 24.04 -15.62
N LEU A 74 28.23 24.05 -16.71
CA LEU A 74 29.03 22.91 -17.17
C LEU A 74 29.86 22.38 -15.97
N SER A 75 30.31 21.15 -15.82
CA SER A 75 30.33 19.91 -16.60
C SER A 75 31.04 18.86 -15.70
N ALA A 76 30.92 17.58 -16.06
CA ALA A 76 31.73 16.45 -15.56
C ALA A 76 31.43 15.95 -14.13
N MET A 77 30.44 15.06 -14.03
CA MET A 77 30.57 13.88 -13.16
C MET A 77 30.66 12.66 -14.06
N ALA A 78 31.86 12.10 -14.07
CA ALA A 78 32.19 10.86 -14.75
C ALA A 78 31.30 9.72 -14.26
N LEU A 79 31.00 8.82 -15.18
CA LEU A 79 30.26 7.57 -14.96
C LEU A 79 31.01 6.65 -14.00
N ALA A 80 30.82 6.84 -12.69
CA ALA A 80 30.95 5.74 -11.75
C ALA A 80 29.57 5.09 -11.65
N PHE A 81 29.17 4.33 -12.67
CA PHE A 81 28.14 3.33 -12.45
C PHE A 81 28.71 2.39 -11.39
N PRO A 82 28.14 2.28 -10.18
CA PRO A 82 28.45 1.12 -9.37
C PRO A 82 28.10 -0.08 -10.24
N THR A 83 29.10 -0.89 -10.60
CA THR A 83 28.84 -2.25 -11.07
C THR A 83 27.82 -2.84 -10.11
N PRO A 84 26.67 -3.34 -10.58
CA PRO A 84 25.79 -4.10 -9.71
C PRO A 84 26.65 -5.26 -9.19
N THR A 85 27.15 -5.12 -7.96
CA THR A 85 27.53 -6.28 -7.18
C THR A 85 26.33 -7.21 -7.25
N PRO A 86 26.51 -8.48 -7.63
CA PRO A 86 25.48 -9.49 -7.41
C PRO A 86 25.38 -9.67 -5.89
N THR A 87 24.77 -8.70 -5.22
CA THR A 87 24.16 -8.92 -3.93
C THR A 87 23.05 -9.91 -4.22
N ASN A 88 23.35 -11.16 -3.94
CA ASN A 88 22.40 -12.27 -3.83
C ASN A 88 21.37 -12.03 -2.71
N GLU A 89 21.37 -10.84 -2.12
CA GLU A 89 20.25 -10.19 -1.46
C GLU A 89 19.16 -9.93 -2.51
N THR A 90 18.52 -11.02 -2.94
CA THR A 90 17.10 -10.98 -3.26
C THR A 90 16.50 -10.18 -2.10
N PRO A 91 15.88 -8.99 -2.29
CA PRO A 91 15.02 -8.48 -1.22
C PRO A 91 14.15 -9.67 -0.89
N ALA A 92 14.17 -10.15 0.35
CA ALA A 92 13.41 -11.32 0.75
C ALA A 92 11.95 -11.00 0.43
N LEU A 93 11.58 -11.32 -0.80
CA LEU A 93 10.27 -11.58 -1.29
C LEU A 93 9.91 -12.72 -0.37
N LEU A 94 9.30 -12.37 0.77
CA LEU A 94 8.54 -13.30 1.59
C LEU A 94 7.80 -14.14 0.56
N LYS A 95 8.26 -15.37 0.37
CA LYS A 95 7.63 -16.32 -0.52
C LYS A 95 6.30 -16.58 0.14
N ARG A 96 5.33 -15.71 -0.16
CA ARG A 96 3.96 -15.78 0.33
C ARG A 96 3.50 -17.15 -0.09
N THR A 97 3.45 -18.06 0.88
CA THR A 97 3.21 -19.45 0.58
C THR A 97 1.73 -19.67 0.75
N VAL A 98 1.03 -19.74 -0.38
CA VAL A 98 -0.30 -20.33 -0.39
C VAL A 98 -0.13 -21.83 -0.61
N SER A 99 -0.38 -22.62 0.43
CA SER A 99 -0.27 -24.09 0.34
C SER A 99 -1.51 -24.71 -0.31
N GLY A 100 -1.33 -25.86 -0.95
CA GLY A 100 -2.43 -26.68 -1.45
C GLY A 100 -3.10 -26.16 -2.72
N ILE A 101 -2.43 -25.30 -3.50
CA ILE A 101 -2.94 -24.82 -4.79
C ILE A 101 -3.26 -25.98 -5.71
N ALA A 102 -4.45 -25.94 -6.29
CA ALA A 102 -4.90 -26.86 -7.32
C ALA A 102 -5.71 -26.09 -8.38
N ALA A 103 -5.83 -26.70 -9.57
CA ALA A 103 -6.80 -26.24 -10.56
C ALA A 103 -8.22 -26.57 -10.09
N ALA A 104 -9.22 -25.88 -10.63
CA ALA A 104 -10.61 -26.13 -10.25
C ALA A 104 -11.59 -25.80 -11.38
N SER A 105 -12.73 -26.50 -11.35
CA SER A 105 -13.80 -26.49 -12.33
C SER A 105 -15.09 -26.00 -11.69
N CYS A 106 -15.59 -24.86 -12.15
CA CYS A 106 -16.87 -24.28 -11.76
C CYS A 106 -17.83 -24.38 -12.96
N GLU A 107 -18.65 -25.44 -13.01
CA GLU A 107 -19.56 -25.69 -14.14
C GLU A 107 -18.82 -25.68 -15.49
N GLN A 108 -18.98 -24.63 -16.29
CA GLN A 108 -18.35 -24.47 -17.61
C GLN A 108 -17.02 -23.69 -17.58
N ILE A 109 -16.59 -23.23 -16.40
CA ILE A 109 -15.39 -22.40 -16.23
C ILE A 109 -14.30 -23.22 -15.55
N GLN A 110 -13.18 -23.40 -16.25
CA GLN A 110 -11.97 -24.01 -15.73
C GLN A 110 -10.97 -22.94 -15.30
N PHE A 111 -10.46 -23.04 -14.08
CA PHE A 111 -9.36 -22.23 -13.56
C PHE A 111 -8.10 -23.08 -13.46
N THR A 112 -7.02 -22.60 -14.06
CA THR A 112 -5.70 -23.20 -13.96
C THR A 112 -5.13 -22.99 -12.56
N SER A 113 -4.23 -23.87 -12.13
CA SER A 113 -3.52 -23.72 -10.86
C SER A 113 -2.76 -22.39 -10.75
N SER A 114 -2.30 -21.83 -11.87
CA SER A 114 -1.64 -20.51 -11.91
C SER A 114 -2.61 -19.36 -11.61
N GLU A 115 -3.83 -19.41 -12.16
CA GLU A 115 -4.86 -18.40 -11.88
C GLU A 115 -5.29 -18.48 -10.41
N VAL A 116 -5.48 -19.70 -9.89
CA VAL A 116 -5.79 -19.94 -8.47
C VAL A 116 -4.67 -19.45 -7.57
N ALA A 117 -3.41 -19.78 -7.87
CA ALA A 117 -2.25 -19.31 -7.12
C ALA A 117 -2.18 -17.79 -7.07
N THR A 118 -2.38 -17.14 -8.21
CA THR A 118 -2.30 -15.68 -8.33
C THR A 118 -3.41 -15.01 -7.51
N ALA A 119 -4.66 -15.45 -7.68
CA ALA A 119 -5.79 -14.90 -6.95
C ALA A 119 -5.65 -15.13 -5.43
N ALA A 120 -5.25 -16.33 -5.00
CA ALA A 120 -5.07 -16.67 -3.60
C ALA A 120 -3.92 -15.89 -2.95
N ALA A 121 -2.79 -15.71 -3.66
CA ALA A 121 -1.65 -14.94 -3.16
C ALA A 121 -2.00 -13.46 -3.00
N VAL A 122 -2.76 -12.89 -3.95
CA VAL A 122 -3.27 -11.51 -3.85
C VAL A 122 -4.23 -11.40 -2.67
N ALA A 123 -5.15 -12.35 -2.52
CA ALA A 123 -6.07 -12.38 -1.39
C ALA A 123 -5.33 -12.41 -0.05
N ALA A 124 -4.35 -13.31 0.12
CA ALA A 124 -3.56 -13.42 1.35
C ALA A 124 -2.78 -12.13 1.66
N SER A 125 -2.15 -11.54 0.63
CA SER A 125 -1.45 -10.26 0.76
C SER A 125 -2.37 -9.12 1.20
N ARG A 126 -3.61 -9.08 0.68
CA ARG A 126 -4.60 -8.07 1.05
C ARG A 126 -5.18 -8.30 2.44
N VAL A 127 -5.41 -9.55 2.84
CA VAL A 127 -5.82 -9.89 4.21
C VAL A 127 -4.75 -9.42 5.21
N ALA A 128 -3.47 -9.62 4.90
CA ALA A 128 -2.36 -9.16 5.75
C ALA A 128 -2.31 -7.63 5.94
N GLN A 129 -2.86 -6.86 4.99
CA GLN A 129 -2.97 -5.40 5.07
C GLN A 129 -4.21 -4.93 5.85
N GLY A 130 -5.08 -5.86 6.27
CA GLY A 130 -6.32 -5.55 6.96
C GLY A 130 -7.28 -4.71 6.12
N LYS A 131 -8.00 -3.77 6.77
CA LYS A 131 -9.00 -2.91 6.09
C LYS A 131 -8.41 -2.07 4.95
N ALA A 132 -7.14 -1.68 5.04
CA ALA A 132 -6.48 -0.89 4.00
C ALA A 132 -6.22 -1.70 2.71
N GLY A 133 -6.14 -3.03 2.81
CA GLY A 133 -5.97 -3.92 1.66
C GLY A 133 -7.27 -4.22 0.91
N GLN A 134 -8.43 -3.84 1.46
CA GLN A 134 -9.74 -4.14 0.88
C GLN A 134 -10.05 -3.23 -0.32
N ILE A 135 -10.58 -3.82 -1.38
CA ILE A 135 -10.88 -3.16 -2.65
C ILE A 135 -12.30 -3.46 -3.13
N GLY A 136 -12.81 -2.57 -3.99
CA GLY A 136 -14.16 -2.63 -4.52
C GLY A 136 -15.23 -2.26 -3.49
N ARG A 137 -16.46 -2.06 -3.97
CA ARG A 137 -17.60 -1.66 -3.13
C ARG A 137 -17.93 -2.69 -2.04
N SER A 138 -17.73 -3.97 -2.36
CA SER A 138 -17.95 -5.09 -1.43
C SER A 138 -16.75 -5.37 -0.50
N LYS A 139 -15.66 -4.60 -0.60
CA LYS A 139 -14.49 -4.67 0.29
C LYS A 139 -13.78 -6.04 0.32
N TYR A 140 -13.43 -6.55 -0.86
CA TYR A 140 -12.67 -7.80 -0.98
C TYR A 140 -11.17 -7.61 -0.67
N PRO A 141 -10.50 -8.58 -0.05
CA PRO A 141 -11.04 -9.81 0.51
C PRO A 141 -11.84 -9.52 1.78
N HIS A 142 -12.86 -10.32 2.01
CA HIS A 142 -13.67 -10.26 3.23
C HIS A 142 -13.94 -11.65 3.77
N LYS A 143 -14.37 -11.71 5.03
CA LYS A 143 -14.57 -12.96 5.74
C LYS A 143 -15.68 -13.77 5.08
N PHE A 144 -15.36 -15.01 4.74
CA PHE A 144 -16.34 -16.01 4.32
C PHE A 144 -16.76 -16.83 5.54
N ASN A 145 -18.07 -16.90 5.79
CA ASN A 145 -18.59 -17.56 6.99
C ASN A 145 -18.97 -19.02 6.77
N ASN A 146 -18.90 -19.53 5.54
CA ASN A 146 -19.27 -20.90 5.17
C ASN A 146 -20.65 -21.31 5.69
N ARG A 147 -21.69 -20.54 5.35
CA ARG A 147 -23.07 -20.81 5.81
C ARG A 147 -23.70 -21.98 5.07
N GLU A 148 -23.18 -22.26 3.89
CA GLU A 148 -23.51 -23.36 3.00
C GLU A 148 -23.01 -24.71 3.56
N GLY A 149 -22.06 -24.70 4.50
CA GLY A 149 -21.54 -25.91 5.13
C GLY A 149 -20.56 -26.69 4.26
N PHE A 150 -19.82 -26.02 3.37
CA PHE A 150 -18.82 -26.67 2.53
C PHE A 150 -17.71 -27.33 3.33
N GLU A 151 -17.29 -28.49 2.87
CA GLU A 151 -16.10 -29.15 3.37
C GLU A 151 -14.90 -28.69 2.54
N PHE A 152 -14.03 -27.90 3.18
CA PHE A 152 -12.80 -27.44 2.56
C PHE A 152 -11.65 -28.42 2.75
N LEU A 153 -10.63 -28.30 1.91
CA LEU A 153 -9.42 -29.13 1.96
C LEU A 153 -8.83 -29.17 3.38
N SER A 154 -8.37 -30.34 3.82
CA SER A 154 -7.96 -30.63 5.21
C SER A 154 -6.87 -29.71 5.79
N GLY A 155 -6.05 -29.10 4.93
CA GLY A 155 -5.04 -28.10 5.29
C GLY A 155 -5.57 -26.67 5.51
N CYS A 156 -6.82 -26.41 5.16
CA CYS A 156 -7.47 -25.12 5.28
C CYS A 156 -8.40 -25.06 6.50
N LYS A 157 -8.13 -24.12 7.41
CA LYS A 157 -8.92 -23.88 8.62
C LYS A 157 -9.43 -22.44 8.68
N ALA A 158 -10.55 -22.24 9.37
CA ALA A 158 -11.08 -20.91 9.63
C ALA A 158 -10.05 -20.04 10.41
N PRO A 159 -10.07 -18.70 10.25
CA PRO A 159 -11.03 -17.91 9.49
C PRO A 159 -10.83 -18.03 7.97
N PHE A 160 -11.94 -18.11 7.25
CA PHE A 160 -11.92 -18.11 5.78
C PHE A 160 -12.13 -16.71 5.23
N PHE A 161 -11.51 -16.44 4.09
CA PHE A 161 -11.70 -15.23 3.32
C PHE A 161 -11.98 -15.58 1.86
N GLU A 162 -12.91 -14.87 1.25
CA GLU A 162 -13.20 -14.99 -0.17
C GLU A 162 -12.65 -13.78 -0.95
N PHE A 163 -12.20 -14.04 -2.17
CA PHE A 163 -11.72 -13.03 -3.10
C PHE A 163 -12.13 -13.39 -4.54
N PRO A 164 -12.56 -12.42 -5.37
CA PRO A 164 -12.93 -12.70 -6.75
C PRO A 164 -11.78 -13.31 -7.55
N ILE A 165 -12.10 -14.31 -8.36
CA ILE A 165 -11.17 -14.93 -9.30
C ILE A 165 -11.69 -14.77 -10.73
N PHE A 166 -10.77 -14.53 -11.66
CA PHE A 166 -11.04 -14.37 -13.08
C PHE A 166 -10.00 -15.15 -13.88
N LYS A 167 -10.31 -15.40 -15.15
CA LYS A 167 -9.35 -15.98 -16.09
C LYS A 167 -8.34 -14.94 -16.52
N SER A 168 -7.05 -15.28 -16.44
CA SER A 168 -5.92 -14.45 -16.89
C SER A 168 -5.84 -13.02 -16.30
N GLU A 169 -6.61 -12.69 -15.26
CA GLU A 169 -6.58 -11.37 -14.63
C GLU A 169 -6.80 -11.43 -13.12
N VAL A 170 -6.32 -10.40 -12.42
CA VAL A 170 -6.49 -10.23 -10.98
C VAL A 170 -7.55 -9.17 -10.73
N TYR A 171 -8.46 -9.44 -9.80
CA TYR A 171 -9.45 -8.45 -9.39
C TYR A 171 -8.79 -7.20 -8.80
N THR A 172 -9.10 -6.05 -9.40
CA THR A 172 -8.60 -4.72 -8.98
C THR A 172 -9.71 -3.81 -8.46
N GLY A 173 -10.98 -4.24 -8.54
CA GLY A 173 -12.15 -3.45 -8.17
C GLY A 173 -13.29 -3.63 -9.18
N GLY A 174 -14.41 -2.92 -8.97
CA GLY A 174 -15.57 -3.02 -9.85
C GLY A 174 -16.44 -4.26 -9.60
N LYS A 175 -17.05 -4.80 -10.66
CA LYS A 175 -17.96 -5.96 -10.57
C LYS A 175 -17.15 -7.23 -10.28
N PRO A 176 -17.46 -8.00 -9.23
CA PRO A 176 -16.65 -9.14 -8.79
C PRO A 176 -16.92 -10.46 -9.55
N GLY A 177 -17.82 -10.49 -10.53
CA GLY A 177 -18.23 -11.75 -11.16
C GLY A 177 -18.90 -12.73 -10.17
N ALA A 178 -19.06 -13.99 -10.58
CA ALA A 178 -19.73 -15.03 -9.79
C ALA A 178 -18.77 -15.85 -8.91
N ASP A 179 -17.51 -15.98 -9.31
CA ASP A 179 -16.58 -16.96 -8.75
C ASP A 179 -15.66 -16.34 -7.69
N ARG A 180 -15.32 -17.12 -6.66
CA ARG A 180 -14.43 -16.70 -5.57
C ARG A 180 -13.41 -17.78 -5.25
N VAL A 181 -12.15 -17.40 -5.10
CA VAL A 181 -11.19 -18.23 -4.38
C VAL A 181 -11.41 -18.08 -2.88
N VAL A 182 -11.38 -19.20 -2.15
CA VAL A 182 -11.45 -19.21 -0.69
C VAL A 182 -10.07 -19.57 -0.14
N ILE A 183 -9.57 -18.72 0.76
CA ILE A 183 -8.33 -18.94 1.51
C ILE A 183 -8.61 -19.03 3.01
N GLY A 184 -7.74 -19.73 3.73
CA GLY A 184 -7.83 -19.93 5.17
C GLY A 184 -6.46 -20.22 5.76
N SER A 185 -6.41 -20.70 7.00
CA SER A 185 -5.15 -20.97 7.72
C SER A 185 -4.19 -19.77 7.69
N ILE A 186 -4.73 -18.56 7.79
CA ILE A 186 -3.99 -17.30 7.57
C ILE A 186 -2.91 -17.10 8.64
N LYS A 187 -1.69 -16.81 8.19
CA LYS A 187 -0.54 -16.43 9.04
C LYS A 187 0.24 -15.31 8.38
N GLY A 188 -0.04 -14.07 8.78
CA GLY A 188 0.52 -12.90 8.09
C GLY A 188 0.05 -12.87 6.64
N ALA A 189 0.98 -12.97 5.69
CA ALA A 189 0.69 -13.05 4.25
C ALA A 189 0.67 -14.49 3.70
N ASP A 190 0.89 -15.49 4.56
CA ASP A 190 0.76 -16.91 4.21
C ASP A 190 -0.68 -17.40 4.44
N ALA A 191 -1.09 -18.39 3.66
CA ALA A 191 -2.44 -18.95 3.70
C ALA A 191 -2.46 -20.39 3.16
N ALA A 192 -3.60 -21.06 3.31
CA ALA A 192 -3.93 -22.27 2.56
C ALA A 192 -5.05 -21.96 1.57
N PHE A 193 -4.97 -22.53 0.37
CA PHE A 193 -6.11 -22.60 -0.54
C PHE A 193 -7.11 -23.65 -0.02
N CYS A 194 -8.38 -23.27 -0.02
CA CYS A 194 -9.46 -24.08 0.55
C CYS A 194 -10.34 -24.70 -0.53
N GLY A 195 -10.51 -23.97 -1.64
CA GLY A 195 -11.41 -24.30 -2.73
C GLY A 195 -11.81 -23.06 -3.51
N ILE A 196 -12.61 -23.26 -4.56
CA ILE A 196 -13.33 -22.20 -5.27
C ILE A 196 -14.82 -22.39 -5.02
N ILE A 197 -15.53 -21.28 -4.91
CA ILE A 197 -16.98 -21.24 -4.81
C ILE A 197 -17.55 -20.35 -5.92
N THR A 198 -18.77 -20.65 -6.37
CA THR A 198 -19.43 -19.89 -7.45
C THR A 198 -20.89 -19.62 -7.14
N HIS A 199 -21.37 -18.44 -7.54
CA HIS A 199 -22.82 -18.16 -7.61
C HIS A 199 -23.49 -18.79 -8.85
N THR A 200 -22.71 -19.23 -9.84
CA THR A 200 -23.25 -19.84 -11.06
C THR A 200 -23.95 -21.14 -10.71
N GLY A 201 -25.22 -21.28 -11.13
CA GLY A 201 -26.05 -22.45 -10.79
C GLY A 201 -26.59 -22.46 -9.35
N ALA A 202 -26.23 -21.47 -8.51
CA ALA A 202 -26.68 -21.39 -7.14
C ALA A 202 -27.96 -20.55 -7.00
N ASP A 203 -28.84 -20.94 -6.08
CA ASP A 203 -30.06 -20.19 -5.79
C ASP A 203 -29.82 -19.00 -4.85
N ARG A 204 -30.52 -17.89 -5.13
CA ARG A 204 -30.75 -16.76 -4.19
C ARG A 204 -29.50 -16.20 -3.51
N GLY A 205 -28.40 -16.05 -4.26
CA GLY A 205 -27.16 -15.47 -3.74
C GLY A 205 -26.36 -16.41 -2.83
N SER A 206 -26.73 -17.69 -2.78
CA SER A 206 -25.91 -18.75 -2.18
C SER A 206 -24.73 -19.06 -3.09
N PHE A 207 -23.79 -19.85 -2.59
CA PHE A 207 -22.71 -20.41 -3.39
C PHE A 207 -22.90 -21.91 -3.63
N LEU A 208 -22.21 -22.42 -4.64
CA LEU A 208 -21.87 -23.82 -4.83
C LEU A 208 -20.35 -23.97 -4.74
N GLN A 209 -19.88 -25.13 -4.29
CA GLN A 209 -18.45 -25.47 -4.29
C GLN A 209 -18.05 -26.01 -5.67
N CYS A 210 -16.96 -25.48 -6.21
CA CYS A 210 -16.39 -25.96 -7.45
C CYS A 210 -15.56 -27.23 -7.21
N GLU A 211 -15.48 -28.08 -8.23
CA GLU A 211 -14.67 -29.29 -8.18
C GLU A 211 -13.19 -28.91 -8.26
N THR A 212 -12.38 -29.42 -7.35
CA THR A 212 -10.93 -29.18 -7.33
C THR A 212 -10.20 -30.42 -7.85
N ALA A 213 -9.24 -30.22 -8.74
CA ALA A 213 -8.46 -31.29 -9.39
C ALA A 213 -7.36 -31.88 -8.49
#